data_AF-A0A819QT07-F1
#
_entry.id   AF-A0A819QT07-F1
#
_cell.length_a   1.000
_cell.length_b   1.000
_cell.length_c   1.000
_cell.angle_alpha   90.00
_cell.angle_beta   90.00
_cell.angle_gamma   90.00
#
_symmetry.space_group_name_H-M   'P 1'
#
loop_
_entity.id
_entity.type
_entity.pdbx_description
1 polymer ?
#
loop_
_entity_poly.entity_id
_entity_poly.type
_entity_poly.pdbx_seq_one_letter_code
_entity_poly.pdbx_strand_id
1 'polypeptide(L)'
;MRSTALVGMLNIDPLEFDTTTVDSELESSALSTSISNKSFNRSTSNPDLSPSSISNKSLSTSLLTFNGAINDEDNYTFVVKVYRSDQSYKYFPVLKDTTAKQVVMLAITEFSIVDQSRYYSLCEVSVENNVIKQKRLPDHIDNLPERLPINARYYLKNNLSTETLVPDHLSNEFIREARIHFLQLDSLEICAQLTLRDFSMFKSIQATEYVDHIFKVKSPYGIPHLEKFLRLPNEEMYWTITEILRETNLIQRSKAIKHFIKIAKSCKDMKNFNSMFSIVSGLDHKTVQRLQATWERVPEKYKKLFE
;
A
#
# COMPACT_ATOMS: atom_id res chain seq x y z
N MET A 1 9.12 -5.84 1.61
CA MET A 1 8.68 -5.22 2.88
C MET A 1 7.92 -3.90 2.74
N ARG A 2 7.64 -3.37 1.52
CA ARG A 2 7.03 -2.02 1.37
C ARG A 2 5.59 -1.99 0.81
N SER A 3 5.00 -3.14 0.44
CA SER A 3 3.66 -3.20 -0.17
C SER A 3 2.50 -3.21 0.83
N THR A 4 2.70 -3.73 2.04
CA THR A 4 1.66 -3.85 3.08
C THR A 4 1.34 -2.52 3.78
N ALA A 5 2.19 -1.50 3.62
CA ALA A 5 2.06 -0.18 4.24
C ALA A 5 0.75 0.53 3.86
N LEU A 6 0.36 0.40 2.60
CA LEU A 6 -0.87 0.99 2.08
C LEU A 6 -2.09 0.14 2.41
N VAL A 7 -1.97 -1.19 2.43
CA VAL A 7 -3.09 -2.07 2.82
C VAL A 7 -3.55 -1.81 4.26
N GLY A 8 -2.63 -1.52 5.19
CA GLY A 8 -2.97 -1.14 6.57
C GLY A 8 -3.56 0.28 6.71
N MET A 9 -3.17 1.23 5.84
CA MET A 9 -3.76 2.58 5.81
C MET A 9 -5.09 2.64 5.06
N LEU A 10 -5.33 1.71 4.12
CA LEU A 10 -6.54 1.61 3.29
C LEU A 10 -7.61 0.70 3.91
N ASN A 11 -7.26 -0.17 4.85
CA ASN A 11 -8.23 -0.92 5.66
C ASN A 11 -8.82 0.00 6.76
N ILE A 12 -9.62 0.97 6.34
CA ILE A 12 -10.51 1.70 7.24
C ILE A 12 -11.82 0.91 7.29
N ASP A 13 -12.23 0.45 8.48
CA ASP A 13 -13.59 -0.02 8.71
C ASP A 13 -14.56 1.05 8.18
N PRO A 14 -15.50 0.70 7.28
CA PRO A 14 -16.48 1.67 6.83
C PRO A 14 -17.26 2.09 8.07
N LEU A 15 -17.06 3.34 8.50
CA LEU A 15 -18.09 4.01 9.28
C LEU A 15 -19.37 3.83 8.47
N GLU A 16 -20.37 3.15 9.04
CA GLU A 16 -21.73 3.07 8.51
C GLU A 16 -22.23 4.50 8.30
N PHE A 17 -21.93 5.06 7.14
CA PHE A 17 -22.62 6.21 6.59
C PHE A 17 -23.71 5.61 5.72
N ASP A 18 -24.95 5.80 6.16
CA ASP A 18 -26.18 5.43 5.46
C ASP A 18 -26.07 5.81 3.97
N THR A 19 -25.87 4.81 3.11
CA THR A 19 -25.65 4.98 1.66
C THR A 19 -26.95 5.20 0.90
N THR A 20 -28.11 5.16 1.55
CA THR A 20 -29.42 5.18 0.88
C THR A 20 -29.82 6.52 0.27
N THR A 21 -29.08 7.60 0.51
CA THR A 21 -29.44 8.96 0.03
C THR A 21 -28.41 9.63 -0.88
N VAL A 22 -27.26 9.02 -1.14
CA VAL A 22 -26.17 9.66 -1.92
C VAL A 22 -26.06 9.11 -3.36
N ASP A 23 -26.58 7.91 -3.62
CA ASP A 23 -26.51 7.26 -4.94
C ASP A 23 -27.35 7.97 -6.02
N SER A 24 -28.39 8.72 -5.65
CA SER A 24 -29.25 9.40 -6.63
C SER A 24 -28.69 10.71 -7.19
N GLU A 25 -27.75 11.37 -6.50
CA GLU A 25 -27.20 12.66 -6.97
C GLU A 25 -25.94 12.49 -7.84
N LEU A 26 -25.13 11.46 -7.60
CA LEU A 26 -23.89 11.20 -8.37
C LEU A 26 -24.17 10.69 -9.79
N GLU A 27 -25.20 9.87 -10.02
CA GLU A 27 -25.57 9.43 -11.37
C GLU A 27 -26.15 10.57 -12.24
N SER A 28 -26.74 11.60 -11.63
CA SER A 28 -27.37 12.71 -12.37
C SER A 28 -26.37 13.75 -12.89
N SER A 29 -25.22 13.89 -12.24
CA SER A 29 -24.21 14.91 -12.59
C SER A 29 -23.25 14.48 -13.71
N ALA A 30 -23.21 13.19 -14.05
CA ALA A 30 -22.32 12.65 -15.09
C ALA A 30 -22.90 12.75 -16.52
N LEU A 31 -24.13 13.25 -16.69
CA LEU A 31 -24.87 13.15 -17.97
C LEU A 31 -25.42 14.46 -18.56
N SER A 32 -25.03 15.64 -18.05
CA SER A 32 -25.45 16.91 -18.66
C SER A 32 -24.32 17.91 -18.85
N THR A 33 -23.55 17.75 -19.93
CA THR A 33 -22.81 18.86 -20.54
C THR A 33 -23.11 18.90 -22.04
N SER A 34 -23.86 19.92 -22.42
CA SER A 34 -24.26 20.27 -23.78
C SER A 34 -23.06 20.47 -24.71
N ILE A 35 -23.06 19.77 -25.85
CA ILE A 35 -22.07 19.88 -26.92
C ILE A 35 -22.29 21.20 -27.68
N SER A 36 -21.41 22.17 -27.48
CA SER A 36 -21.24 23.32 -28.38
C SER A 36 -20.15 23.01 -29.41
N ASN A 37 -20.54 22.94 -30.69
CA ASN A 37 -19.71 22.62 -31.84
C ASN A 37 -18.46 23.51 -31.97
N LYS A 38 -17.27 22.93 -31.76
CA LYS A 38 -16.01 23.37 -32.39
C LYS A 38 -15.23 22.14 -32.89
N SER A 39 -14.72 22.28 -34.10
CA SER A 39 -14.10 21.27 -34.98
C SER A 39 -13.14 20.29 -34.30
N PHE A 40 -13.41 19.00 -34.47
CA PHE A 40 -12.53 17.89 -34.09
C PHE A 40 -11.37 17.73 -35.09
N ASN A 41 -10.13 17.97 -34.64
CA ASN A 41 -8.96 17.31 -35.22
C ASN A 41 -8.84 15.93 -34.57
N ARG A 42 -8.93 14.87 -35.38
CA ARG A 42 -8.80 13.47 -34.95
C ARG A 42 -7.37 13.20 -34.47
N SER A 43 -7.20 12.85 -33.20
CA SER A 43 -5.97 12.24 -32.69
C SER A 43 -6.06 10.72 -32.91
N THR A 44 -5.26 10.20 -33.84
CA THR A 44 -5.05 8.77 -34.04
C THR A 44 -3.94 8.29 -33.11
N SER A 45 -4.27 7.47 -32.12
CA SER A 45 -3.29 6.78 -31.28
C SER A 45 -3.25 5.30 -31.69
N ASN A 46 -2.37 4.96 -32.62
CA ASN A 46 -1.90 3.58 -32.78
C ASN A 46 -0.68 3.36 -31.87
N PRO A 47 -0.55 2.22 -31.18
CA PRO A 47 0.66 1.88 -30.46
C PRO A 47 1.65 1.22 -31.44
N ASP A 48 2.77 1.88 -31.71
CA ASP A 48 3.85 1.30 -32.53
C ASP A 48 4.90 0.66 -31.62
N LEU A 49 5.18 -0.63 -31.84
CA LEU A 49 6.16 -1.44 -31.14
C LEU A 49 7.42 -1.51 -32.02
N SER A 50 8.46 -0.73 -31.69
CA SER A 50 9.83 -1.06 -32.08
C SER A 50 10.88 -0.43 -31.16
N PRO A 51 12.02 -1.10 -30.89
CA PRO A 51 13.03 -0.60 -29.96
C PRO A 51 14.15 0.13 -30.73
N SER A 52 14.40 1.39 -30.39
CA SER A 52 15.60 2.11 -30.85
C SER A 52 16.42 2.63 -29.67
N SER A 53 17.65 2.14 -29.63
CA SER A 53 18.76 2.37 -28.72
C SER A 53 19.24 3.82 -28.64
N ILE A 54 19.37 4.37 -27.42
CA ILE A 54 20.35 5.44 -27.12
C ILE A 54 20.99 5.17 -25.74
N SER A 55 22.31 5.05 -25.78
CA SER A 55 23.25 4.85 -24.68
C SER A 55 23.46 6.11 -23.83
N ASN A 56 23.62 5.95 -22.52
CA ASN A 56 24.52 6.78 -21.71
C ASN A 56 25.05 6.01 -20.47
N LYS A 57 26.38 5.94 -20.38
CA LYS A 57 27.24 5.55 -19.24
C LYS A 57 26.99 6.48 -18.04
N SER A 58 27.24 6.20 -16.75
CA SER A 58 27.68 5.06 -15.96
C SER A 58 27.57 5.49 -14.48
N LEU A 59 27.15 4.61 -13.57
CA LEU A 59 27.63 4.58 -12.18
C LEU A 59 27.81 3.12 -11.82
N SER A 60 29.07 2.71 -11.81
CA SER A 60 29.54 1.36 -11.56
C SER A 60 29.46 1.02 -10.07
N THR A 61 28.82 -0.09 -9.74
CA THR A 61 29.21 -0.91 -8.58
C THR A 61 29.17 -2.36 -9.02
N SER A 62 30.36 -2.92 -9.15
CA SER A 62 30.63 -4.23 -9.74
C SER A 62 30.00 -5.35 -8.93
N LEU A 63 29.15 -6.17 -9.57
CA LEU A 63 28.90 -7.55 -9.17
C LEU A 63 28.96 -8.44 -10.42
N LEU A 64 29.51 -9.62 -10.21
CA LEU A 64 30.19 -10.48 -11.17
C LEU A 64 29.31 -10.93 -12.35
N THR A 65 29.87 -10.78 -13.55
CA THR A 65 29.35 -11.35 -14.79
C THR A 65 29.41 -12.88 -14.75
N PHE A 66 28.28 -13.55 -14.94
CA PHE A 66 28.22 -14.88 -15.54
C PHE A 66 27.10 -14.91 -16.58
N ASN A 67 27.47 -15.08 -17.84
CA ASN A 67 26.58 -15.25 -18.98
C ASN A 67 26.00 -16.67 -18.98
N GLY A 68 24.68 -16.80 -19.18
CA GLY A 68 24.07 -18.06 -19.60
C GLY A 68 22.56 -18.14 -19.36
N ALA A 69 21.79 -18.10 -20.45
CA ALA A 69 20.40 -18.52 -20.61
C ALA A 69 19.31 -17.77 -19.81
N ILE A 70 18.39 -17.16 -20.57
CA ILE A 70 17.09 -16.66 -20.13
C ILE A 70 16.29 -17.86 -19.60
N ASN A 71 16.14 -17.94 -18.27
CA ASN A 71 15.17 -18.81 -17.62
C ASN A 71 14.30 -17.94 -16.69
N ASP A 72 12.99 -18.04 -16.87
CA ASP A 72 11.98 -17.55 -15.92
C ASP A 72 12.28 -18.10 -14.51
N GLU A 73 12.86 -17.30 -13.63
CA GLU A 73 12.71 -17.37 -12.16
C GLU A 73 13.47 -16.21 -11.52
N ASP A 74 12.89 -15.01 -11.59
CA ASP A 74 13.21 -13.93 -10.66
C ASP A 74 12.73 -14.34 -9.27
N ASN A 75 13.50 -15.21 -8.62
CA ASN A 75 13.32 -15.59 -7.24
C ASN A 75 13.81 -14.42 -6.38
N TYR A 76 12.99 -13.36 -6.31
CA TYR A 76 13.23 -12.25 -5.40
C TYR A 76 13.36 -12.83 -3.98
N THR A 77 14.60 -12.94 -3.51
CA THR A 77 14.88 -13.38 -2.15
C THR A 77 14.38 -12.28 -1.23
N PHE A 78 13.27 -12.54 -0.55
CA PHE A 78 12.79 -11.62 0.47
C PHE A 78 13.65 -11.76 1.71
N VAL A 79 13.68 -10.73 2.56
CA VAL A 79 14.33 -10.80 3.86
C VAL A 79 13.29 -10.54 4.94
N VAL A 80 13.33 -11.34 6.01
CA VAL A 80 12.51 -11.18 7.20
C VAL A 80 13.40 -10.88 8.39
N LYS A 81 13.06 -9.84 9.14
CA LYS A 81 13.72 -9.50 10.39
C LYS A 81 13.03 -10.21 11.54
N VAL A 82 13.76 -11.05 12.28
CA VAL A 82 13.22 -11.78 13.44
C VAL A 82 13.97 -11.36 14.70
N TYR A 83 13.22 -11.05 15.74
CA TYR A 83 13.69 -10.58 17.05
C TYR A 83 13.64 -11.69 18.10
N ARG A 84 14.44 -11.56 19.16
CA ARG A 84 14.37 -12.35 20.40
C ARG A 84 13.80 -11.51 21.55
N SER A 85 13.51 -12.14 22.70
CA SER A 85 13.01 -11.44 23.90
C SER A 85 14.00 -10.37 24.42
N ASP A 86 15.30 -10.57 24.21
CA ASP A 86 16.37 -9.61 24.52
C ASP A 86 16.48 -8.44 23.52
N GLN A 87 15.55 -8.31 22.57
CA GLN A 87 15.52 -7.33 21.49
C GLN A 87 16.65 -7.44 20.45
N SER A 88 17.54 -8.45 20.57
CA SER A 88 18.46 -8.78 19.49
C SER A 88 17.70 -9.29 18.27
N TYR A 89 18.21 -9.03 17.08
CA TYR A 89 17.56 -9.43 15.83
C TYR A 89 18.56 -9.91 14.79
N LYS A 90 18.06 -10.69 13.83
CA LYS A 90 18.77 -11.09 12.62
C LYS A 90 17.86 -11.02 11.40
N TYR A 91 18.46 -10.95 10.22
CA TYR A 91 17.76 -10.99 8.94
C TYR A 91 17.86 -12.38 8.34
N PHE A 92 16.73 -12.89 7.87
CA PHE A 92 16.59 -14.23 7.32
C PHE A 92 16.16 -14.12 5.87
N PRO A 93 16.95 -14.62 4.90
CA PRO A 93 16.49 -14.74 3.53
C PRO A 93 15.36 -15.77 3.47
N VAL A 94 14.27 -15.43 2.82
CA VAL A 94 13.09 -16.29 2.66
C VAL A 94 12.56 -16.19 1.24
N LEU A 95 11.96 -17.29 0.79
CA LEU A 95 11.18 -17.35 -0.44
C LEU A 95 9.70 -17.07 -0.13
N LYS A 96 8.89 -16.87 -1.16
CA LYS A 96 7.44 -16.60 -1.01
C LYS A 96 6.70 -17.75 -0.32
N ASP A 97 7.11 -18.99 -0.58
CA ASP A 97 6.58 -20.23 -0.02
C ASP A 97 7.24 -20.64 1.31
N THR A 98 8.22 -19.88 1.80
CA THR A 98 8.88 -20.18 3.07
C THR A 98 7.91 -20.00 4.23
N THR A 99 7.63 -21.11 4.90
CA THR A 99 6.69 -21.20 6.01
C THR A 99 7.25 -20.63 7.31
N ALA A 100 6.36 -20.24 8.24
CA ALA A 100 6.73 -19.83 9.59
C ALA A 100 7.59 -20.89 10.30
N LYS A 101 7.31 -22.18 10.10
CA LYS A 101 8.12 -23.26 10.66
C LYS A 101 9.54 -23.27 10.12
N GLN A 102 9.71 -23.09 8.80
CA GLN A 102 11.03 -23.00 8.18
C GLN A 102 11.81 -21.80 8.71
N VAL A 103 11.16 -20.63 8.86
CA VAL A 103 11.80 -19.46 9.49
C VAL A 103 12.22 -19.74 10.93
N VAL A 104 11.39 -20.43 11.73
CA VAL A 104 11.77 -20.83 13.10
C VAL A 104 12.99 -21.76 13.09
N MET A 105 13.04 -22.74 12.19
CA MET A 105 14.20 -23.65 12.07
C MET A 105 15.48 -22.90 11.69
N LEU A 106 15.40 -21.97 10.73
CA LEU A 106 16.51 -21.10 10.36
C LEU A 106 16.94 -20.22 11.53
N ALA A 107 15.99 -19.62 12.24
CA ALA A 107 16.26 -18.75 13.37
C ALA A 107 16.95 -19.49 14.52
N ILE A 108 16.53 -20.71 14.86
CA ILE A 108 17.18 -21.51 15.91
C ILE A 108 18.63 -21.79 15.58
N THR A 109 18.91 -22.23 14.36
CA THR A 109 20.28 -22.50 13.88
C THR A 109 21.12 -21.24 13.94
N GLU A 110 20.60 -20.14 13.38
CA GLU A 110 21.33 -18.90 13.24
C GLU A 110 21.54 -18.19 14.59
N PHE A 111 20.57 -18.21 15.50
CA PHE A 111 20.74 -17.70 16.87
C PHE A 111 21.54 -18.66 17.78
N SER A 112 22.03 -19.78 17.26
CA SER A 112 22.79 -20.79 18.03
C SER A 112 22.01 -21.33 19.24
N ILE A 113 20.70 -21.53 19.08
CA ILE A 113 19.81 -22.09 20.11
C ILE A 113 19.92 -23.61 20.09
N VAL A 114 20.21 -24.22 21.24
CA VAL A 114 20.43 -25.67 21.38
C VAL A 114 19.10 -26.46 21.56
N ASP A 115 18.04 -25.75 21.94
CA ASP A 115 16.73 -26.33 22.20
C ASP A 115 16.03 -26.83 20.93
N GLN A 116 15.09 -27.76 21.09
CA GLN A 116 14.34 -28.34 19.98
C GLN A 116 13.35 -27.34 19.37
N SER A 117 13.25 -27.33 18.03
CA SER A 117 12.36 -26.42 17.27
C SER A 117 10.87 -26.57 17.52
N ARG A 118 10.43 -27.64 18.20
CA ARG A 118 9.05 -27.81 18.65
C ARG A 118 8.66 -26.85 19.79
N TYR A 119 9.65 -26.37 20.55
CA TYR A 119 9.43 -25.45 21.65
C TYR A 119 9.33 -24.00 21.19
N TYR A 120 9.63 -23.71 19.93
CA TYR A 120 9.63 -22.35 19.41
C TYR A 120 8.49 -22.11 18.44
N SER A 121 8.05 -20.86 18.37
CA SER A 121 7.07 -20.41 17.40
C SER A 121 7.33 -18.98 17.00
N LEU A 122 6.98 -18.65 15.77
CA LEU A 122 7.02 -17.29 15.28
C LEU A 122 5.79 -16.53 15.79
N CYS A 123 6.02 -15.39 16.43
CA CYS A 123 4.96 -14.50 16.90
C CYS A 123 5.05 -13.19 16.14
N GLU A 124 3.90 -12.69 15.69
CA GLU A 124 3.72 -11.32 15.26
C GLU A 124 3.42 -10.47 16.50
N VAL A 125 4.17 -9.39 16.69
CA VAL A 125 3.94 -8.39 17.72
C VAL A 125 3.64 -7.08 17.01
N SER A 126 2.44 -6.55 17.21
CA SER A 126 1.93 -5.35 16.57
C SER A 126 1.32 -4.40 17.62
N VAL A 127 1.11 -3.14 17.23
CA VAL A 127 0.51 -2.14 18.11
C VAL A 127 -0.85 -1.75 17.56
N GLU A 128 -1.90 -1.98 18.34
CA GLU A 128 -3.27 -1.62 17.98
C GLU A 128 -3.89 -0.83 19.14
N ASN A 129 -4.41 0.37 18.86
CA ASN A 129 -4.98 1.27 19.88
C ASN A 129 -4.05 1.52 21.08
N ASN A 130 -2.75 1.65 20.84
CA ASN A 130 -1.70 1.79 21.87
C ASN A 130 -1.53 0.58 22.80
N VAL A 131 -2.10 -0.56 22.43
CA VAL A 131 -1.90 -1.83 23.14
C VAL A 131 -1.03 -2.72 22.26
N ILE A 132 -0.01 -3.32 22.87
CA ILE A 132 0.83 -4.31 22.19
C ILE A 132 0.04 -5.60 22.12
N LYS A 133 -0.30 -6.02 20.91
CA LYS A 133 -0.92 -7.32 20.64
C LYS A 133 0.14 -8.30 20.18
N GLN A 134 0.00 -9.53 20.67
CA GLN A 134 0.85 -10.63 20.29
C GLN A 134 -0.01 -11.73 19.68
N LYS A 135 0.35 -12.18 18.49
CA LYS A 135 -0.32 -13.26 17.76
C LYS A 135 0.69 -14.33 17.39
N ARG A 136 0.47 -15.57 17.83
CA ARG A 136 1.25 -16.73 17.36
C ARG A 136 0.84 -17.07 15.94
N LEU A 137 1.80 -17.19 15.04
CA LEU A 137 1.56 -17.64 13.67
C LEU A 137 1.50 -19.17 13.61
N PRO A 138 0.51 -19.76 12.90
CA PRO A 138 0.53 -21.17 12.54
C PRO A 138 1.76 -21.55 11.72
N ASP A 139 2.27 -22.75 11.95
CA ASP A 139 3.51 -23.27 11.36
C ASP A 139 3.50 -23.31 9.82
N HIS A 140 2.33 -23.46 9.19
CA HIS A 140 2.15 -23.59 7.75
C HIS A 140 1.94 -22.24 7.02
N ILE A 141 1.85 -21.12 7.73
CA ILE A 141 1.70 -19.81 7.07
C ILE A 141 2.98 -19.49 6.29
N ASP A 142 2.81 -19.18 5.01
CA ASP A 142 3.85 -18.73 4.09
C ASP A 142 3.79 -17.21 3.87
N ASN A 143 4.50 -16.70 2.86
CA ASN A 143 4.46 -15.31 2.40
C ASN A 143 4.54 -14.26 3.53
N LEU A 144 5.37 -14.58 4.54
CA LEU A 144 5.56 -13.78 5.75
C LEU A 144 5.98 -12.33 5.47
N PRO A 145 6.81 -12.02 4.45
CA PRO A 145 7.20 -10.65 4.14
C PRO A 145 6.05 -9.74 3.71
N GLU A 146 5.00 -10.29 3.09
CA GLU A 146 3.83 -9.54 2.65
C GLU A 146 2.75 -9.47 3.73
N ARG A 147 2.72 -10.44 4.66
CA ARG A 147 1.73 -10.50 5.74
C ARG A 147 2.03 -9.56 6.91
N LEU A 148 3.29 -9.19 7.14
CA LEU A 148 3.65 -8.37 8.30
C LEU A 148 3.16 -6.92 8.15
N PRO A 149 2.33 -6.41 9.07
CA PRO A 149 1.99 -4.99 9.10
C PRO A 149 3.24 -4.12 9.29
N ILE A 150 3.19 -2.87 8.79
CA ILE A 150 4.34 -1.95 8.87
C ILE A 150 4.71 -1.58 10.32
N ASN A 151 3.74 -1.62 11.23
CA ASN A 151 3.88 -1.35 12.66
C ASN A 151 4.11 -2.62 13.50
N ALA A 152 4.48 -3.73 12.84
CA ALA A 152 4.64 -5.02 13.48
C ALA A 152 6.07 -5.57 13.32
N ARG A 153 6.41 -6.51 14.20
CA ARG A 153 7.69 -7.23 14.21
C ARG A 153 7.46 -8.72 14.39
N TYR A 154 8.29 -9.53 13.76
CA TYR A 154 8.34 -10.95 14.05
C TYR A 154 9.30 -11.23 15.21
N TYR A 155 8.85 -12.04 16.15
CA TYR A 155 9.62 -12.51 17.30
C TYR A 155 9.68 -14.03 17.32
N LEU A 156 10.85 -14.56 17.63
CA LEU A 156 11.04 -15.96 17.95
C LEU A 156 10.70 -16.17 19.44
N LYS A 157 9.59 -16.84 19.73
CA LYS A 157 9.16 -17.13 21.11
C LYS A 157 9.48 -18.56 21.50
N ASN A 158 10.10 -18.76 22.67
CA ASN A 158 10.09 -20.06 23.34
C ASN A 158 8.75 -20.23 24.08
N ASN A 159 7.96 -21.22 23.68
CA ASN A 159 6.64 -21.54 24.24
C ASN A 159 6.70 -22.08 25.67
N LEU A 160 7.88 -22.52 26.13
CA LEU A 160 8.11 -22.93 27.53
C LEU A 160 8.46 -21.75 28.43
N SER A 161 8.87 -20.61 27.85
CA SER A 161 9.23 -19.40 28.60
C SER A 161 8.02 -18.50 28.81
N THR A 162 7.91 -17.96 30.02
CA THR A 162 6.92 -16.92 30.39
C THR A 162 7.45 -15.51 30.16
N GLU A 163 8.67 -15.35 29.64
CA GLU A 163 9.22 -14.02 29.31
C GLU A 163 8.36 -13.30 28.28
N THR A 164 8.12 -12.01 28.54
CA THR A 164 7.45 -11.11 27.60
C THR A 164 8.37 -10.82 26.42
N LEU A 165 7.83 -10.85 25.20
CA LEU A 165 8.61 -10.55 23.99
C LEU A 165 9.07 -9.10 23.90
N VAL A 166 8.27 -8.18 24.45
CA VAL A 166 8.61 -6.77 24.61
C VAL A 166 8.55 -6.46 26.10
N PRO A 167 9.68 -6.18 26.76
CA PRO A 167 9.71 -5.79 28.16
C PRO A 167 8.91 -4.50 28.44
N ASP A 168 8.30 -4.40 29.62
CA ASP A 168 7.44 -3.26 29.98
C ASP A 168 8.15 -1.90 29.87
N HIS A 169 9.44 -1.83 30.20
CA HIS A 169 10.23 -0.60 30.09
C HIS A 169 10.43 -0.13 28.65
N LEU A 170 10.36 -1.05 27.66
CA LEU A 170 10.45 -0.73 26.22
C LEU A 170 9.08 -0.61 25.56
N SER A 171 8.00 -0.99 26.23
CA SER A 171 6.64 -0.99 25.66
C SER A 171 6.25 0.38 25.11
N ASN A 172 6.49 1.45 25.86
CA ASN A 172 6.17 2.83 25.47
C ASN A 172 7.00 3.32 24.28
N GLU A 173 8.27 2.90 24.21
CA GLU A 173 9.14 3.21 23.08
C GLU A 173 8.67 2.46 21.84
N PHE A 174 8.38 1.16 21.98
CA PHE A 174 7.85 0.33 20.89
C PHE A 174 6.52 0.88 20.34
N ILE A 175 5.58 1.28 21.21
CA ILE A 175 4.33 1.92 20.80
C ILE A 175 4.60 3.21 20.04
N ARG A 176 5.57 4.01 20.49
CA ARG A 176 5.95 5.26 19.83
C ARG A 176 6.57 5.02 18.46
N GLU A 177 7.46 4.03 18.34
CA GLU A 177 8.09 3.64 17.08
C GLU A 177 7.08 3.04 16.08
N ALA A 178 6.10 2.29 16.59
CA ALA A 178 5.06 1.68 15.78
C ALA A 178 4.04 2.70 15.24
N ARG A 179 3.97 3.91 15.81
CA ARG A 179 3.16 5.01 15.29
C ARG A 179 3.83 5.63 14.08
N ILE A 180 3.40 5.20 12.90
CA ILE A 180 3.79 5.80 11.64
C ILE A 180 2.80 6.89 11.30
N HIS A 181 3.29 8.13 11.18
CA HIS A 181 2.47 9.24 10.76
C HIS A 181 2.52 9.39 9.24
N PHE A 182 1.38 9.67 8.61
CA PHE A 182 1.27 9.91 7.17
C PHE A 182 2.34 10.87 6.63
N LEU A 183 2.62 11.95 7.37
CA LEU A 183 3.60 12.97 6.99
C LEU A 183 5.08 12.50 7.02
N GLN A 184 5.38 11.36 7.64
CA GLN A 184 6.73 10.79 7.68
C GLN A 184 7.05 9.94 6.44
N LEU A 185 6.02 9.53 5.70
CA LEU A 185 6.17 8.73 4.50
C LEU A 185 6.57 9.63 3.32
N ASP A 186 7.40 9.12 2.43
CA ASP A 186 7.77 9.86 1.23
C ASP A 186 6.67 9.76 0.17
N SER A 187 6.40 10.89 -0.50
CA SER A 187 5.33 10.98 -1.50
C SER A 187 5.56 10.06 -2.71
N LEU A 188 6.82 9.84 -3.11
CA LEU A 188 7.16 8.96 -4.22
C LEU A 188 6.99 7.49 -3.83
N GLU A 189 7.37 7.11 -2.62
CA GLU A 189 7.18 5.74 -2.12
C GLU A 189 5.68 5.40 -2.00
N ILE A 190 4.85 6.30 -1.47
CA ILE A 190 3.39 6.11 -1.44
C ILE A 190 2.85 5.94 -2.87
N CYS A 191 3.23 6.83 -3.78
CA CYS A 191 2.83 6.77 -5.18
C CYS A 191 3.22 5.44 -5.85
N ALA A 192 4.44 4.97 -5.61
CA ALA A 192 4.92 3.70 -6.16
C ALA A 192 4.08 2.53 -5.66
N GLN A 193 3.74 2.51 -4.38
CA GLN A 193 2.91 1.45 -3.80
C GLN A 193 1.44 1.50 -4.28
N LEU A 194 0.84 2.69 -4.41
CA LEU A 194 -0.48 2.85 -5.04
C LEU A 194 -0.45 2.30 -6.47
N THR A 195 0.56 2.68 -7.25
CA THR A 195 0.73 2.22 -8.64
C THR A 195 0.91 0.70 -8.73
N LEU A 196 1.67 0.09 -7.81
CA LEU A 196 1.82 -1.37 -7.76
C LEU A 196 0.51 -2.08 -7.42
N ARG A 197 -0.28 -1.54 -6.47
CA ARG A 197 -1.61 -2.08 -6.12
C ARG A 197 -2.55 -2.00 -7.31
N ASP A 198 -2.66 -0.83 -7.93
CA ASP A 198 -3.51 -0.57 -9.10
C ASP A 198 -3.14 -1.50 -10.26
N PHE A 199 -1.84 -1.61 -10.56
CA PHE A 199 -1.35 -2.46 -11.63
C PHE A 199 -1.65 -3.95 -11.37
N SER A 200 -1.43 -4.42 -10.14
CA SER A 200 -1.72 -5.81 -9.75
C SER A 200 -3.20 -6.15 -9.94
N MET A 201 -4.10 -5.25 -9.51
CA MET A 201 -5.54 -5.41 -9.70
C MET A 201 -5.92 -5.34 -11.18
N PHE A 202 -5.43 -4.33 -11.90
CA PHE A 202 -5.72 -4.13 -13.32
C PHE A 202 -5.29 -5.34 -14.18
N LYS A 203 -4.09 -5.88 -13.92
CA LYS A 203 -3.57 -7.07 -14.60
C LYS A 203 -4.42 -8.33 -14.36
N SER A 204 -5.12 -8.40 -13.22
CA SER A 204 -5.95 -9.57 -12.88
C SER A 204 -7.30 -9.61 -13.60
N ILE A 205 -7.74 -8.50 -14.20
CA ILE A 205 -9.04 -8.40 -14.86
C ILE A 205 -8.99 -9.15 -16.20
N GLN A 206 -9.93 -10.07 -16.41
CA GLN A 206 -10.07 -10.74 -17.70
C GLN A 206 -10.86 -9.88 -18.70
N ALA A 207 -10.53 -9.97 -19.98
CA ALA A 207 -11.25 -9.25 -21.04
C ALA A 207 -12.75 -9.62 -21.07
N THR A 208 -13.11 -10.85 -20.70
CA THR A 208 -14.48 -11.32 -20.55
C THR A 208 -15.26 -10.55 -19.49
N GLU A 209 -14.62 -10.13 -18.40
CA GLU A 209 -15.28 -9.34 -17.34
C GLU A 209 -15.75 -7.98 -17.88
N TYR A 210 -14.97 -7.35 -18.76
CA TYR A 210 -15.38 -6.11 -19.43
C TYR A 210 -16.57 -6.32 -20.35
N VAL A 211 -16.58 -7.41 -21.13
CA VAL A 211 -17.70 -7.77 -22.01
C VAL A 211 -18.95 -8.01 -21.17
N ASP A 212 -18.84 -8.79 -20.10
CA ASP A 212 -19.95 -9.11 -19.20
C ASP A 212 -20.53 -7.84 -18.57
N HIS A 213 -19.68 -6.90 -18.12
CA HIS A 213 -20.10 -5.62 -17.55
C HIS A 213 -20.78 -4.70 -18.58
N ILE A 214 -20.17 -4.50 -19.76
CA ILE A 214 -20.68 -3.58 -20.79
C ILE A 214 -22.02 -4.06 -21.34
N PHE A 215 -22.14 -5.35 -21.65
CA PHE A 215 -23.33 -5.93 -22.25
C PHE A 215 -24.33 -6.48 -21.21
N LYS A 216 -24.02 -6.34 -19.92
CA LYS A 216 -24.85 -6.82 -18.79
C LYS A 216 -25.18 -8.32 -18.92
N VAL A 217 -24.21 -9.11 -19.36
CA VAL A 217 -24.36 -10.56 -19.57
C VAL A 217 -24.34 -11.25 -18.22
N LYS A 218 -25.32 -12.14 -17.98
CA LYS A 218 -25.34 -13.00 -16.79
C LYS A 218 -24.45 -14.22 -17.03
N SER A 219 -23.15 -14.03 -16.85
CA SER A 219 -22.13 -15.08 -16.91
C SER A 219 -22.02 -15.83 -15.57
N PRO A 220 -21.74 -17.14 -15.57
CA PRO A 220 -21.51 -17.90 -14.34
C PRO A 220 -20.24 -17.45 -13.58
N TYR A 221 -19.30 -16.79 -14.26
CA TYR A 221 -18.03 -16.32 -13.67
C TYR A 221 -18.12 -14.89 -13.11
N GLY A 222 -19.04 -14.07 -13.63
CA GLY A 222 -19.25 -12.68 -13.20
C GLY A 222 -18.06 -11.75 -13.48
N ILE A 223 -17.97 -10.65 -12.72
CA ILE A 223 -16.97 -9.57 -12.89
C ILE A 223 -16.14 -9.29 -11.61
N PRO A 224 -15.67 -10.31 -10.88
CA PRO A 224 -15.13 -10.13 -9.53
C PRO A 224 -13.85 -9.27 -9.44
N HIS A 225 -12.99 -9.26 -10.45
CA HIS A 225 -11.78 -8.43 -10.45
C HIS A 225 -12.09 -7.03 -10.94
N LEU A 226 -12.94 -6.90 -11.96
CA LEU A 226 -13.37 -5.61 -12.45
C LEU A 226 -14.13 -4.83 -11.38
N GLU A 227 -15.04 -5.47 -10.63
CA GLU A 227 -15.76 -4.82 -9.53
C GLU A 227 -14.81 -4.32 -8.43
N LYS A 228 -13.80 -5.12 -8.05
CA LYS A 228 -12.76 -4.70 -7.10
C LYS A 228 -11.99 -3.50 -7.62
N PHE A 229 -11.62 -3.51 -8.89
CA PHE A 229 -10.88 -2.40 -9.51
C PHE A 229 -11.72 -1.13 -9.60
N LEU A 230 -13.03 -1.24 -9.85
CA LEU A 230 -13.94 -0.09 -9.88
C LEU A 230 -14.16 0.55 -8.50
N ARG A 231 -14.06 -0.23 -7.41
CA ARG A 231 -14.14 0.31 -6.04
C ARG A 231 -12.87 1.04 -5.60
N LEU A 232 -11.73 0.66 -6.14
CA LEU A 232 -10.41 1.13 -5.71
C LEU A 232 -10.26 2.67 -5.73
N PRO A 233 -10.69 3.39 -6.78
CA PRO A 233 -10.66 4.86 -6.78
C PRO A 233 -11.46 5.50 -5.64
N ASN A 234 -12.63 4.94 -5.31
CA ASN A 234 -13.46 5.46 -4.22
C ASN A 234 -12.80 5.24 -2.86
N GLU A 235 -12.17 4.07 -2.64
CA GLU A 235 -11.39 3.80 -1.42
C GLU A 235 -10.28 4.84 -1.24
N GLU A 236 -9.53 5.15 -2.30
CA GLU A 236 -8.42 6.12 -2.26
C GLU A 236 -8.89 7.57 -2.07
N MET A 237 -10.02 7.92 -2.69
CA MET A 237 -10.69 9.20 -2.47
C MET A 237 -11.09 9.37 -1.00
N TYR A 238 -11.80 8.39 -0.43
CA TYR A 238 -12.24 8.44 0.97
C TYR A 238 -11.08 8.34 1.97
N TRP A 239 -10.02 7.61 1.64
CA TRP A 239 -8.78 7.63 2.41
C TRP A 239 -8.20 9.05 2.50
N THR A 240 -8.11 9.75 1.37
CA THR A 240 -7.63 11.14 1.32
C THR A 240 -8.46 12.06 2.22
N ILE A 241 -9.79 11.98 2.13
CA ILE A 241 -10.72 12.77 2.95
C ILE A 241 -10.54 12.44 4.43
N THR A 242 -10.52 11.16 4.77
CA THR A 242 -10.48 10.69 6.16
C THR A 242 -9.17 11.05 6.84
N GLU A 243 -8.04 10.89 6.16
CA GLU A 243 -6.72 11.25 6.70
C GLU A 243 -6.63 12.75 7.04
N ILE A 244 -7.17 13.61 6.16
CA ILE A 244 -7.21 15.05 6.40
C ILE A 244 -8.13 15.39 7.58
N LEU A 245 -9.31 14.78 7.66
CA LEU A 245 -10.30 15.10 8.70
C LEU A 245 -9.93 14.55 10.09
N ARG A 246 -9.17 13.47 10.16
CA ARG A 246 -8.65 12.91 11.42
C ARG A 246 -7.57 13.79 12.06
N GLU A 247 -6.85 14.59 11.26
CA GLU A 247 -5.82 15.48 11.78
C GLU A 247 -6.42 16.73 12.46
N THR A 248 -6.31 16.77 13.78
CA THR A 248 -6.86 17.85 14.61
C THR A 248 -5.99 19.10 14.59
N ASN A 249 -4.66 18.95 14.42
CA ASN A 249 -3.74 20.07 14.42
C ASN A 249 -3.78 20.80 13.06
N LEU A 250 -4.18 22.08 13.07
CA LEU A 250 -4.32 22.89 11.85
C LEU A 250 -3.07 22.90 10.96
N ILE A 251 -1.88 23.02 11.56
CA ILE A 251 -0.61 23.11 10.82
C ILE A 251 -0.24 21.75 10.23
N GLN A 252 -0.46 20.65 10.96
CA GLN A 252 -0.21 19.31 10.43
C GLN A 252 -1.23 18.96 9.33
N ARG A 253 -2.49 19.36 9.51
CA ARG A 253 -3.54 19.14 8.50
C ARG A 253 -3.23 19.86 7.18
N SER A 254 -2.72 21.10 7.22
CA SER A 254 -2.30 21.79 5.99
C SER A 254 -1.07 21.14 5.34
N LYS A 255 -0.16 20.57 6.13
CA LYS A 255 0.94 19.74 5.60
C LYS A 255 0.41 18.45 4.96
N ALA A 256 -0.65 17.85 5.49
CA ALA A 256 -1.26 16.64 4.91
C ALA A 256 -1.86 16.94 3.53
N ILE A 257 -2.62 18.04 3.39
CA ILE A 257 -3.12 18.52 2.08
C ILE A 257 -1.95 18.71 1.10
N LYS A 258 -0.91 19.45 1.50
CA LYS A 258 0.30 19.64 0.69
C LYS A 258 0.92 18.30 0.28
N HIS A 259 0.95 17.33 1.19
CA HIS A 259 1.52 16.02 0.95
C HIS A 259 0.70 15.21 -0.06
N PHE A 260 -0.64 15.21 0.05
CA PHE A 260 -1.52 14.61 -0.96
C PHE A 260 -1.36 15.23 -2.35
N ILE A 261 -1.22 16.56 -2.45
CA ILE A 261 -0.92 17.23 -3.73
C ILE A 261 0.39 16.71 -4.34
N LYS A 262 1.42 16.49 -3.51
CA LYS A 262 2.68 15.89 -3.98
C LYS A 262 2.49 14.45 -4.46
N ILE A 263 1.73 13.62 -3.73
CA ILE A 263 1.44 12.24 -4.11
C ILE A 263 0.69 12.21 -5.45
N ALA A 264 -0.36 13.03 -5.60
CA ALA A 264 -1.13 13.13 -6.85
C ALA A 264 -0.24 13.52 -8.03
N LYS A 265 0.66 14.50 -7.84
CA LYS A 265 1.67 14.85 -8.86
C LYS A 265 2.56 13.65 -9.20
N SER A 266 3.10 12.95 -8.21
CA SER A 266 3.91 11.76 -8.46
C SER A 266 3.13 10.67 -9.20
N CYS A 267 1.84 10.47 -8.89
CA CYS A 267 0.98 9.51 -9.59
C CYS A 267 0.83 9.89 -11.07
N LYS A 268 0.63 11.19 -11.35
CA LYS A 268 0.62 11.72 -12.73
C LYS A 268 1.94 11.45 -13.45
N ASP A 269 3.08 11.72 -12.80
CA ASP A 269 4.41 11.51 -13.38
C ASP A 269 4.67 10.01 -13.66
N MET A 270 4.15 9.12 -12.82
CA MET A 270 4.17 7.65 -13.00
C MET A 270 3.10 7.12 -13.97
N LYS A 271 2.25 8.00 -14.53
CA LYS A 271 1.10 7.65 -15.37
C LYS A 271 0.03 6.79 -14.68
N ASN A 272 0.01 6.78 -13.35
CA ASN A 272 -1.12 6.25 -12.59
C ASN A 272 -2.20 7.32 -12.46
N PHE A 273 -3.05 7.42 -13.48
CA PHE A 273 -4.15 8.40 -13.50
C PHE A 273 -5.29 8.03 -12.55
N ASN A 274 -5.47 6.75 -12.21
CA ASN A 274 -6.52 6.33 -11.29
C ASN A 274 -6.30 6.92 -9.91
N SER A 275 -5.16 6.64 -9.27
CA SER A 275 -4.86 7.23 -7.97
C SER A 275 -4.71 8.75 -8.02
N MET A 276 -4.17 9.30 -9.11
CA MET A 276 -4.11 10.76 -9.28
C MET A 276 -5.50 11.39 -9.18
N PHE A 277 -6.46 10.92 -9.97
CA PHE A 277 -7.83 11.45 -9.97
C PHE A 277 -8.54 11.17 -8.64
N SER A 278 -8.31 10.02 -8.03
CA SER A 278 -8.90 9.65 -6.73
C SER A 278 -8.47 10.61 -5.62
N ILE A 279 -7.18 10.91 -5.54
CA ILE A 279 -6.63 11.86 -4.56
C ILE A 279 -7.11 13.28 -4.85
N VAL A 280 -7.10 13.72 -6.12
CA VAL A 280 -7.60 15.04 -6.51
C VAL A 280 -9.09 15.18 -6.15
N SER A 281 -9.90 14.16 -6.42
CA SER A 281 -11.32 14.13 -6.06
C SER A 281 -11.52 14.18 -4.55
N GLY A 282 -10.66 13.51 -3.78
CA GLY A 282 -10.70 13.57 -2.31
C GLY A 282 -10.37 14.96 -1.77
N LEU A 283 -9.42 15.66 -2.41
CA LEU A 283 -9.08 17.05 -2.09
C LEU A 283 -10.17 18.03 -2.50
N ASP A 284 -10.84 17.80 -3.64
CA ASP A 284 -11.95 18.62 -4.15
C ASP A 284 -13.30 18.33 -3.48
N HIS A 285 -13.36 17.27 -2.68
CA HIS A 285 -14.57 16.91 -1.95
C HIS A 285 -15.02 18.04 -1.00
N LYS A 286 -16.33 18.34 -0.98
CA LYS A 286 -16.93 19.46 -0.21
C LYS A 286 -16.48 19.49 1.26
N THR A 287 -16.34 18.33 1.88
CA THR A 287 -15.92 18.20 3.29
C THR A 287 -14.49 18.68 3.53
N VAL A 288 -13.60 18.58 2.53
CA VAL A 288 -12.21 19.07 2.57
C VAL A 288 -12.15 20.52 2.09
N GLN A 289 -12.82 20.86 0.99
CA GLN A 289 -12.85 22.23 0.44
C GLN A 289 -13.37 23.28 1.43
N ARG A 290 -14.35 22.93 2.27
CA ARG A 290 -14.88 23.85 3.29
C ARG A 290 -13.88 24.23 4.40
N LEU A 291 -12.73 23.56 4.51
CA LEU A 291 -11.73 23.80 5.57
C LEU A 291 -10.87 25.04 5.26
N GLN A 292 -11.50 26.21 5.12
CA GLN A 292 -10.85 27.44 4.63
C GLN A 292 -9.57 27.82 5.38
N ALA A 293 -9.61 27.82 6.72
CA ALA A 293 -8.44 28.12 7.56
C ALA A 293 -7.27 27.14 7.33
N THR A 294 -7.56 25.90 6.90
CA THR A 294 -6.52 24.92 6.56
C THR A 294 -5.92 25.22 5.20
N TRP A 295 -6.76 25.51 4.20
CA TRP A 295 -6.34 25.86 2.84
C TRP A 295 -5.51 27.16 2.82
N GLU A 296 -5.89 28.17 3.59
CA GLU A 296 -5.10 29.41 3.77
C GLU A 296 -3.66 29.12 4.23
N ARG A 297 -3.45 28.05 5.01
CA ARG A 297 -2.16 27.64 5.54
C ARG A 297 -1.34 26.77 4.56
N VAL A 298 -1.94 26.32 3.45
CA VAL A 298 -1.23 25.60 2.39
C VAL A 298 -0.41 26.59 1.57
N PRO A 299 0.90 26.35 1.32
CA PRO A 299 1.70 27.30 0.54
C PRO A 299 1.17 27.45 -0.89
N GLU A 300 1.13 28.70 -1.37
CA GLU A 300 0.49 29.08 -2.64
C GLU A 300 1.00 28.30 -3.87
N LYS A 301 2.30 27.97 -3.88
CA LYS A 301 2.91 27.12 -4.92
C LYS A 301 2.18 25.78 -5.10
N TYR A 302 1.67 25.19 -4.02
CA TYR A 302 0.99 23.89 -4.07
C TYR A 302 -0.49 24.04 -4.41
N LYS A 303 -1.14 25.16 -4.06
CA LYS A 303 -2.50 25.45 -4.53
C LYS A 303 -2.53 25.58 -6.05
N LYS A 304 -1.60 26.36 -6.61
CA LYS A 304 -1.42 26.49 -8.07
C LYS A 304 -1.02 25.21 -8.79
N LEU A 305 -0.47 24.22 -8.05
CA LEU A 305 -0.16 22.92 -8.60
C LEU A 305 -1.37 21.98 -8.60
N PHE A 306 -2.31 22.23 -7.68
CA PHE A 306 -3.56 21.49 -7.56
C PHE A 306 -4.60 21.98 -8.57
N GLU A 307 -4.68 23.30 -8.78
CA GLU A 307 -5.40 23.94 -9.90
C GLU A 307 -4.88 23.49 -11.28
#